data_AF-A0A4D6Q3Z8-F1
#
_entry.id   AF-A0A4D6Q3Z8-F1
#
_cell.length_a   1.000
_cell.length_b   1.000
_cell.length_c   1.000
_cell.angle_alpha   90.00
_cell.angle_beta   90.00
_cell.angle_gamma   90.00
#
_symmetry.space_group_name_H-M   'P 1'
#
loop_
_entity.id
_entity.type
_entity.pdbx_description
1 polymer ?
#
loop_
_entity_poly.entity_id
_entity_poly.type
_entity_poly.pdbx_seq_one_letter_code
_entity_poly.pdbx_strand_id
1 'polypeptide(L)'
;MGRNSEKDAVLTWYRSISSRRVDLISDYAGSEIFIVEFDSLLLQCFSNPKLNFSNGFQLLHAVYIVEKFLQDLLSRRCRFQVVCFDQNEELCVPPNAGRTNWPKYALARLVIFRHLARNLSSDKRVMFKRFSSFTDDEFVQYLNESGTYFVMCHDGAMPDAAGSKSALRSDSSQDLKAFEEDQMLLREISNSASSLSAGRLPFYNVPFIKSPALENLGGIIELSERDVITVLVLRTAMQQGIISGDEASAFLLHTAALQYFPLANWKPLTTTDNIA
;
A
#
# COMPACT_ATOMS: atom_id res chain seq x y z
N MET A 1 2.14 30.22 23.44
CA MET A 1 0.88 30.53 22.73
C MET A 1 1.01 30.64 21.19
N GLY A 2 2.16 30.38 20.54
CA GLY A 2 2.35 30.67 19.10
C GLY A 2 2.15 29.52 18.08
N ARG A 3 2.26 28.24 18.46
CA ARG A 3 2.34 27.12 17.49
C ARG A 3 1.02 26.73 16.80
N ASN A 4 -0.15 27.02 17.38
CA ASN A 4 -1.44 26.65 16.78
C ASN A 4 -1.89 27.67 15.73
N SER A 5 -1.58 28.95 15.94
CA SER A 5 -1.86 30.06 15.02
C SER A 5 -1.19 29.88 13.66
N GLU A 6 0.07 29.40 13.64
CA GLU A 6 0.82 29.17 12.39
C GLU A 6 0.31 27.94 11.62
N LYS A 7 -0.03 26.84 12.31
CA LYS A 7 -0.61 25.64 11.67
C LYS A 7 -1.92 25.98 10.98
N ASP A 8 -2.78 26.75 11.64
CA ASP A 8 -4.06 27.19 11.07
C ASP A 8 -3.86 28.13 9.87
N ALA A 9 -2.85 29.00 9.92
CA ALA A 9 -2.50 29.87 8.79
C ALA A 9 -1.98 29.07 7.58
N VAL A 10 -1.12 28.07 7.79
CA VAL A 10 -0.59 27.21 6.71
C VAL A 10 -1.70 26.38 6.07
N LEU A 11 -2.59 25.79 6.87
CA LEU A 11 -3.73 25.03 6.36
C LEU A 11 -4.71 25.93 5.60
N THR A 12 -4.94 27.14 6.08
CA THR A 12 -5.79 28.13 5.39
C THR A 12 -5.19 28.55 4.06
N TRP A 13 -3.88 28.85 4.04
CA TRP A 13 -3.15 29.14 2.80
C TRP A 13 -3.21 27.96 1.83
N TYR A 14 -2.90 26.74 2.29
CA TYR A 14 -2.91 25.55 1.45
C TYR A 14 -4.29 25.28 0.84
N ARG A 15 -5.36 25.39 1.64
CA ARG A 15 -6.76 25.28 1.16
C ARG A 15 -7.14 26.38 0.17
N SER A 16 -6.48 27.54 0.19
CA SER A 16 -6.72 28.62 -0.76
C SER A 16 -6.08 28.36 -2.13
N ILE A 17 -5.14 27.41 -2.23
CA ILE A 17 -4.48 27.06 -3.49
C ILE A 17 -5.44 26.26 -4.36
N SER A 18 -5.67 26.73 -5.60
CA SER A 18 -6.40 25.96 -6.59
C SER A 18 -5.51 24.87 -7.19
N SER A 19 -5.88 23.60 -7.00
CA SER A 19 -5.24 22.49 -7.71
C SER A 19 -5.52 22.59 -9.22
N ARG A 20 -4.46 22.59 -10.04
CA ARG A 20 -4.58 22.58 -11.50
C ARG A 20 -4.66 21.13 -11.96
N ARG A 21 -5.70 20.80 -12.72
CA ARG A 21 -5.75 19.53 -13.46
C ARG A 21 -4.92 19.69 -14.72
N VAL A 22 -3.98 18.76 -14.91
CA VAL A 22 -3.06 18.77 -16.04
C VAL A 22 -3.15 17.41 -16.73
N ASP A 23 -3.24 17.39 -18.06
CA ASP A 23 -3.12 16.14 -18.81
C ASP A 23 -1.65 15.70 -18.78
N LEU A 24 -1.39 14.55 -18.15
CA LEU A 24 -0.03 14.03 -18.03
C LEU A 24 0.63 13.78 -19.39
N ILE A 25 -0.11 13.43 -20.43
CA ILE A 25 0.46 13.06 -21.72
C ILE A 25 0.54 14.27 -22.65
N SER A 26 -0.55 15.05 -22.72
CA SER A 26 -0.62 16.19 -23.64
C SER A 26 0.13 17.40 -23.10
N ASP A 27 0.01 17.69 -21.80
CA ASP A 27 0.31 19.02 -21.26
C ASP A 27 1.53 19.03 -20.31
N TYR A 28 2.05 17.86 -19.91
CA TYR A 28 3.11 17.78 -18.90
C TYR A 28 4.27 16.84 -19.25
N ALA A 29 4.05 15.52 -19.18
CA ALA A 29 5.11 14.53 -19.27
C ALA A 29 5.50 14.19 -20.71
N GLY A 30 4.55 14.25 -21.66
CA GLY A 30 4.79 13.79 -23.03
C GLY A 30 5.30 12.35 -23.05
N SER A 31 6.56 12.18 -23.46
CA SER A 31 7.28 10.89 -23.52
C SER A 31 8.34 10.70 -22.43
N GLU A 32 8.39 11.60 -21.44
CA GLU A 32 9.36 11.53 -20.36
C GLU A 32 9.05 10.42 -19.38
N ILE A 33 10.10 9.92 -18.71
CA ILE A 33 9.97 8.90 -17.67
C ILE A 33 9.54 9.59 -16.37
N PHE A 34 8.57 9.00 -15.67
CA PHE A 34 8.22 9.46 -14.32
C PHE A 34 8.09 8.31 -13.33
N ILE A 35 8.13 8.64 -12.04
CA ILE A 35 7.93 7.68 -10.96
C ILE A 35 6.49 7.75 -10.47
N VAL A 36 5.88 6.60 -10.24
CA VAL A 36 4.66 6.43 -9.45
C VAL A 36 5.07 5.95 -8.07
N GLU A 37 4.83 6.76 -7.05
CA GLU A 37 5.12 6.39 -5.66
C GLU A 37 4.06 5.38 -5.17
N PHE A 38 4.52 4.23 -4.70
CA PHE A 38 3.70 3.05 -4.46
C PHE A 38 2.69 3.28 -3.34
N ASP A 39 3.09 3.89 -2.23
CA ASP A 39 2.21 4.07 -1.07
C ASP A 39 1.10 5.11 -1.35
N SER A 40 1.39 6.11 -2.18
CA SER A 40 0.42 7.07 -2.73
C SER A 40 -0.60 6.40 -3.64
N LEU A 41 -0.15 5.49 -4.51
CA LEU A 41 -1.03 4.68 -5.35
C LEU A 41 -1.95 3.81 -4.49
N LEU A 42 -1.41 3.21 -3.43
CA LEU A 42 -2.21 2.43 -2.50
C LEU A 42 -3.19 3.29 -1.70
N LEU A 43 -2.78 4.46 -1.23
CA LEU A 43 -3.67 5.39 -0.53
C LEU A 43 -4.87 5.77 -1.41
N GLN A 44 -4.63 6.06 -2.70
CA GLN A 44 -5.69 6.32 -3.66
C GLN A 44 -6.60 5.10 -3.86
N CYS A 45 -6.03 3.89 -3.95
CA CYS A 45 -6.79 2.65 -4.06
C CYS A 45 -7.65 2.40 -2.82
N PHE A 46 -7.07 2.53 -1.63
CA PHE A 46 -7.72 2.26 -0.35
C PHE A 46 -8.76 3.32 0.02
N SER A 47 -8.64 4.53 -0.53
CA SER A 47 -9.64 5.58 -0.41
C SER A 47 -10.82 5.44 -1.40
N ASN A 48 -10.83 4.40 -2.24
CA ASN A 48 -11.90 4.19 -3.20
C ASN A 48 -13.21 3.81 -2.48
N PRO A 49 -14.32 4.54 -2.69
CA PRO A 49 -15.59 4.28 -2.00
C PRO A 49 -16.22 2.92 -2.33
N LYS A 50 -15.79 2.27 -3.42
CA LYS A 50 -16.24 0.94 -3.81
C LYS A 50 -15.42 -0.19 -3.17
N LEU A 51 -14.36 0.14 -2.44
CA LEU A 51 -13.52 -0.81 -1.74
C LEU A 51 -13.94 -0.90 -0.27
N ASN A 52 -14.23 -2.11 0.21
CA ASN A 52 -14.61 -2.35 1.58
C ASN A 52 -13.60 -3.29 2.28
N PHE A 53 -12.82 -2.73 3.21
CA PHE A 53 -11.91 -3.49 4.07
C PHE A 53 -12.50 -3.79 5.44
N SER A 54 -13.61 -3.15 5.80
CA SER A 54 -14.34 -3.35 7.05
C SER A 54 -15.00 -4.73 7.08
N ASN A 55 -15.72 -5.08 6.00
CA ASN A 55 -16.45 -6.34 5.87
C ASN A 55 -15.90 -7.12 4.66
N GLY A 56 -15.23 -8.24 4.93
CA GLY A 56 -14.82 -9.22 3.91
C GLY A 56 -13.47 -8.99 3.24
N PHE A 57 -12.69 -8.00 3.69
CA PHE A 57 -11.30 -7.75 3.26
C PHE A 57 -11.11 -7.95 1.75
N GLN A 58 -11.69 -7.04 0.95
CA GLN A 58 -11.74 -7.11 -0.53
C GLN A 58 -10.37 -6.93 -1.21
N LEU A 59 -9.39 -7.74 -0.84
CA LEU A 59 -8.01 -7.68 -1.29
C LEU A 59 -7.88 -7.86 -2.81
N LEU A 60 -8.63 -8.78 -3.40
CA LEU A 60 -8.61 -8.98 -4.86
C LEU A 60 -9.15 -7.76 -5.62
N HIS A 61 -10.14 -7.07 -5.06
CA HIS A 61 -10.65 -5.82 -5.64
C HIS A 61 -9.61 -4.70 -5.52
N ALA A 62 -8.88 -4.63 -4.40
CA ALA A 62 -7.79 -3.67 -4.24
C ALA A 62 -6.66 -3.93 -5.26
N VAL A 63 -6.28 -5.19 -5.46
CA VAL A 63 -5.33 -5.58 -6.51
C VAL A 63 -5.84 -5.11 -7.86
N TYR A 64 -7.07 -5.47 -8.24
CA TYR A 64 -7.66 -5.05 -9.51
C TYR A 64 -7.62 -3.51 -9.73
N ILE A 65 -7.95 -2.71 -8.72
CA ILE A 65 -7.92 -1.24 -8.82
C ILE A 65 -6.50 -0.76 -9.15
N VAL A 66 -5.49 -1.29 -8.45
CA VAL A 66 -4.08 -0.95 -8.68
C VAL A 66 -3.62 -1.39 -10.07
N GLU A 67 -3.93 -2.62 -10.46
CA GLU A 67 -3.60 -3.15 -11.79
C GLU A 67 -4.24 -2.33 -12.90
N LYS A 68 -5.53 -1.99 -12.74
CA LYS A 68 -6.26 -1.18 -13.71
C LYS A 68 -5.64 0.19 -13.89
N PHE A 69 -5.23 0.83 -12.79
CA PHE A 69 -4.53 2.11 -12.84
C PHE A 69 -3.21 2.03 -13.65
N LEU A 70 -2.36 1.05 -13.34
CA LEU A 70 -1.10 0.86 -14.06
C LEU A 70 -1.32 0.49 -15.53
N GLN A 71 -2.33 -0.32 -15.82
CA GLN A 71 -2.72 -0.68 -17.18
C GLN A 71 -3.22 0.52 -17.97
N ASP A 72 -3.94 1.45 -17.33
CA ASP A 72 -4.40 2.68 -17.98
C ASP A 72 -3.22 3.57 -18.37
N LEU A 73 -2.18 3.68 -17.53
CA LEU A 73 -0.93 4.36 -17.89
C LEU A 73 -0.23 3.68 -19.08
N LEU A 74 -0.12 2.35 -19.06
CA LEU A 74 0.47 1.58 -20.16
C LEU A 74 -0.30 1.74 -21.47
N SER A 75 -1.64 1.72 -21.42
CA SER A 75 -2.50 1.86 -22.60
C SER A 75 -2.31 3.20 -23.31
N ARG A 76 -1.94 4.22 -22.55
CA ARG A 76 -1.66 5.57 -23.04
C ARG A 76 -0.19 5.80 -23.38
N ARG A 77 0.62 4.73 -23.37
CA ARG A 77 2.06 4.76 -23.67
C ARG A 77 2.88 5.63 -22.72
N CYS A 78 2.40 5.85 -21.50
CA CYS A 78 3.19 6.49 -20.46
C CYS A 78 4.44 5.67 -20.16
N ARG A 79 5.59 6.33 -19.99
CA ARG A 79 6.83 5.70 -19.54
C ARG A 79 6.95 5.95 -18.06
N PHE A 80 6.69 4.94 -17.25
CA PHE A 80 6.70 5.08 -15.80
C PHE A 80 7.43 3.95 -15.11
N GLN A 81 7.87 4.25 -13.90
CA GLN A 81 8.52 3.33 -12.98
C GLN A 81 7.71 3.36 -11.68
N VAL A 82 7.52 2.23 -11.03
CA VAL A 82 6.85 2.18 -9.73
C VAL A 82 7.91 2.02 -8.65
N VAL A 83 7.89 2.90 -7.64
CA VAL A 83 8.89 2.92 -6.57
C VAL A 83 8.19 2.81 -5.22
N CYS A 84 8.66 1.88 -4.39
CA CYS A 84 8.20 1.65 -3.02
C CYS A 84 9.28 2.09 -2.02
N PHE A 85 8.88 2.80 -0.97
CA PHE A 85 9.76 3.19 0.13
C PHE A 85 9.36 2.48 1.42
N ASP A 86 10.32 1.96 2.16
CA ASP A 86 10.03 1.33 3.47
C ASP A 86 9.59 2.37 4.49
N GLN A 87 10.19 3.56 4.48
CA GLN A 87 9.83 4.67 5.36
C GLN A 87 8.37 5.15 5.17
N ASN A 88 7.75 4.88 4.02
CA ASN A 88 6.40 5.36 3.69
C ASN A 88 5.29 4.33 3.98
N GLU A 89 5.59 3.21 4.63
CA GLU A 89 4.64 2.10 4.81
C GLU A 89 3.28 2.52 5.37
N GLU A 90 3.27 3.45 6.32
CA GLU A 90 2.04 3.93 6.96
C GLU A 90 1.24 4.92 6.09
N LEU A 91 1.87 5.53 5.06
CA LEU A 91 1.24 6.55 4.23
C LEU A 91 0.15 5.98 3.33
N CYS A 92 0.12 4.66 3.12
CA CYS A 92 -0.95 4.03 2.36
C CYS A 92 -2.28 3.96 3.14
N VAL A 93 -2.28 4.11 4.47
CA VAL A 93 -3.48 3.91 5.29
C VAL A 93 -4.41 5.13 5.18
N PRO A 94 -5.68 4.96 4.78
CA PRO A 94 -6.64 6.05 4.76
C PRO A 94 -6.81 6.68 6.16
N PRO A 95 -6.76 8.01 6.31
CA PRO A 95 -6.84 8.65 7.63
C PRO A 95 -8.15 8.46 8.38
N ASN A 96 -9.24 8.10 7.68
CA ASN A 96 -10.51 7.73 8.28
C ASN A 96 -10.60 6.23 8.63
N ALA A 97 -9.55 5.45 8.42
CA ALA A 97 -9.50 4.06 8.84
C ALA A 97 -9.35 3.97 10.36
N GLY A 98 -10.27 3.26 11.01
CA GLY A 98 -10.13 2.90 12.41
C GLY A 98 -8.87 2.04 12.64
N ARG A 99 -8.22 2.20 13.81
CA ARG A 99 -6.98 1.49 14.18
C ARG A 99 -7.09 -0.03 14.03
N THR A 100 -8.27 -0.59 14.25
CA THR A 100 -8.55 -2.04 14.09
C THR A 100 -8.35 -2.54 12.65
N ASN A 101 -8.45 -1.66 11.65
CA ASN A 101 -8.25 -2.02 10.23
C ASN A 101 -6.82 -1.77 9.73
N TRP A 102 -5.95 -1.14 10.51
CA TRP A 102 -4.56 -0.88 10.11
C TRP A 102 -3.79 -2.14 9.70
N PRO A 103 -3.85 -3.27 10.45
CA PRO A 103 -3.19 -4.50 10.03
C PRO A 103 -3.67 -5.01 8.67
N LYS A 104 -4.93 -4.74 8.30
CA LYS A 104 -5.48 -5.12 6.98
C LYS A 104 -4.83 -4.33 5.86
N TYR A 105 -4.60 -3.03 6.03
CA TYR A 105 -3.92 -2.19 5.04
C TYR A 105 -2.44 -2.55 4.90
N ALA A 106 -1.73 -2.73 6.02
CA ALA A 106 -0.33 -3.18 6.00
C ALA A 106 -0.19 -4.54 5.29
N LEU A 107 -1.12 -5.46 5.56
CA LEU A 107 -1.16 -6.76 4.88
C LEU A 107 -1.47 -6.62 3.39
N ALA A 108 -2.46 -5.80 3.02
CA ALA A 108 -2.82 -5.55 1.63
C ALA A 108 -1.64 -4.93 0.86
N ARG A 109 -0.94 -3.96 1.45
CA ARG A 109 0.29 -3.36 0.91
C ARG A 109 1.33 -4.42 0.58
N LEU A 110 1.64 -5.32 1.53
CA LEU A 110 2.62 -6.38 1.32
C LEU A 110 2.19 -7.36 0.22
N VAL A 111 0.91 -7.74 0.19
CA VAL A 111 0.39 -8.65 -0.84
C VAL A 111 0.46 -8.01 -2.21
N ILE A 112 -0.01 -6.76 -2.35
CA ILE A 112 0.01 -6.02 -3.62
C ILE A 112 1.46 -5.81 -4.09
N PHE A 113 2.37 -5.41 -3.19
CA PHE A 113 3.79 -5.27 -3.50
C PHE A 113 4.34 -6.56 -4.11
N ARG A 114 4.11 -7.71 -3.45
CA ARG A 114 4.62 -9.01 -3.90
C ARG A 114 3.98 -9.45 -5.21
N HIS A 115 2.69 -9.18 -5.37
CA HIS A 115 1.95 -9.46 -6.60
C HIS A 115 2.54 -8.66 -7.77
N LEU A 116 2.70 -7.35 -7.61
CA LEU A 116 3.30 -6.51 -8.64
C LEU A 116 4.76 -6.86 -8.91
N ALA A 117 5.57 -7.11 -7.88
CA ALA A 117 6.96 -7.50 -8.06
C ALA A 117 7.10 -8.75 -8.93
N ARG A 118 6.27 -9.77 -8.70
CA ARG A 118 6.31 -11.00 -9.51
C ARG A 118 5.82 -10.77 -10.93
N ASN A 119 4.71 -10.08 -11.10
CA ASN A 119 4.04 -9.97 -12.38
C ASN A 119 4.64 -8.89 -13.29
N LEU A 120 5.07 -7.75 -12.74
CA LEU A 120 5.73 -6.69 -13.50
C LEU A 120 7.18 -7.04 -13.83
N SER A 121 7.88 -7.85 -13.02
CA SER A 121 9.23 -8.30 -13.37
C SER A 121 9.28 -9.12 -14.67
N SER A 122 8.16 -9.72 -15.06
CA SER A 122 8.02 -10.41 -16.34
C SER A 122 7.75 -9.45 -17.51
N ASP A 123 7.19 -8.27 -17.23
CA ASP A 123 6.88 -7.24 -18.23
C ASP A 123 7.97 -6.17 -18.25
N LYS A 124 8.86 -6.25 -19.24
CA LYS A 124 9.99 -5.31 -19.41
C LYS A 124 9.56 -3.84 -19.60
N ARG A 125 8.26 -3.55 -19.75
CA ARG A 125 7.74 -2.19 -19.93
C ARG A 125 7.64 -1.40 -18.63
N VAL A 126 7.56 -2.06 -17.47
CA VAL A 126 7.41 -1.39 -16.17
C VAL A 126 8.49 -1.88 -15.22
N MET A 127 9.28 -0.95 -14.70
CA MET A 127 10.23 -1.26 -13.64
C MET A 127 9.59 -1.04 -12.27
N PHE A 128 9.74 -2.02 -11.38
CA PHE A 128 9.33 -1.92 -9.98
C PHE A 128 10.56 -2.02 -9.07
N LYS A 129 10.76 -1.00 -8.23
CA LYS A 129 11.92 -0.88 -7.31
C LYS A 129 11.46 -0.60 -5.89
N ARG A 130 12.31 -1.01 -4.94
CA ARG A 130 12.12 -0.78 -3.51
C ARG A 130 13.39 -0.15 -2.94
N PHE A 131 13.22 0.90 -2.15
CA PHE A 131 14.29 1.58 -1.40
C PHE A 131 13.87 1.72 0.06
N SER A 132 14.82 1.99 0.95
CA SER A 132 14.52 2.22 2.37
C SER A 132 13.88 3.60 2.56
N SER A 133 14.46 4.64 1.95
CA SER A 133 14.00 6.03 2.05
C SER A 133 14.21 6.81 0.75
N PHE A 134 13.56 7.97 0.63
CA PHE A 134 13.79 8.91 -0.46
C PHE A 134 15.12 9.67 -0.33
N THR A 135 15.81 9.53 0.81
CA THR A 135 17.16 10.09 1.05
C THR A 135 18.26 9.05 0.87
N ASP A 136 17.93 7.82 0.49
CA ASP A 136 18.93 6.78 0.26
C ASP A 136 19.83 7.14 -0.93
N ASP A 137 21.14 6.98 -0.76
CA ASP A 137 22.11 7.18 -1.84
C ASP A 137 21.79 6.32 -3.08
N GLU A 138 21.26 5.12 -2.87
CA GLU A 138 20.82 4.22 -3.95
C GLU A 138 19.65 4.83 -4.74
N PHE A 139 18.67 5.44 -4.06
CA PHE A 139 17.56 6.11 -4.72
C PHE A 139 18.02 7.38 -5.44
N VAL A 140 18.91 8.16 -4.84
CA VAL A 140 19.50 9.35 -5.46
C VAL A 140 20.27 8.99 -6.73
N GLN A 141 21.10 7.95 -6.66
CA GLN A 141 21.82 7.42 -7.82
C GLN A 141 20.84 6.94 -8.89
N TYR A 142 19.81 6.19 -8.49
CA TYR A 142 18.76 5.73 -9.39
C TYR A 142 18.01 6.88 -10.09
N LEU A 143 17.72 7.98 -9.39
CA LEU A 143 17.12 9.18 -10.00
C LEU A 143 18.05 9.78 -11.06
N ASN A 144 19.34 9.90 -10.76
CA ASN A 144 20.34 10.44 -11.67
C ASN A 144 20.51 9.58 -12.93
N GLU A 145 20.43 8.26 -12.80
CA GLU A 145 20.61 7.32 -13.91
C GLU A 145 19.34 7.11 -14.75
N SER A 146 18.17 7.18 -14.13
CA SER A 146 16.90 6.85 -14.78
C SER A 146 16.36 7.95 -15.70
N GLY A 147 16.86 9.18 -15.58
CA GLY A 147 16.31 10.33 -16.31
C GLY A 147 14.86 10.63 -15.90
N THR A 148 14.52 10.41 -14.64
CA THR A 148 13.17 10.66 -14.12
C THR A 148 12.85 12.16 -14.16
N TYR A 149 11.75 12.53 -14.83
CA TYR A 149 11.31 13.91 -14.99
C TYR A 149 10.53 14.42 -13.76
N PHE A 150 9.65 13.59 -13.20
CA PHE A 150 8.92 13.92 -11.97
C PHE A 150 8.50 12.66 -11.21
N VAL A 151 8.04 12.88 -9.97
CA VAL A 151 7.42 11.87 -9.11
C VAL A 151 5.94 12.21 -8.96
N MET A 152 5.08 11.25 -9.27
CA MET A 152 3.66 11.30 -9.01
C MET A 152 3.38 10.66 -7.64
N CYS A 153 2.95 11.47 -6.69
CA CYS A 153 2.62 11.08 -5.32
C CYS A 153 1.39 11.83 -4.81
N HIS A 154 0.82 11.36 -3.71
CA HIS A 154 -0.29 12.01 -3.03
C HIS A 154 0.22 13.26 -2.29
N ASP A 155 -0.51 14.37 -2.41
CA ASP A 155 -0.12 15.67 -1.85
C ASP A 155 -0.36 15.80 -0.34
N GLY A 156 -0.99 14.78 0.25
CA GLY A 156 -1.36 14.75 1.67
C GLY A 156 -2.62 15.56 1.98
N ALA A 157 -3.28 16.15 0.98
CA ALA A 157 -4.52 16.86 1.16
C ALA A 157 -5.65 15.90 1.51
N MET A 158 -6.39 16.25 2.55
CA MET A 158 -7.51 15.45 3.03
C MET A 158 -8.83 16.09 2.58
N PRO A 159 -9.74 15.36 1.91
CA PRO A 159 -11.09 15.86 1.73
C PRO A 159 -11.72 16.06 3.11
N ASP A 160 -12.26 17.26 3.36
CA ASP A 160 -12.81 17.61 4.67
C ASP A 160 -13.83 16.56 5.13
N ALA A 161 -13.56 15.92 6.27
CA ALA A 161 -14.45 14.95 6.93
C ALA A 161 -15.83 15.54 7.34
N ALA A 162 -16.10 16.79 7.01
CA ALA A 162 -17.34 17.51 7.29
C ALA A 162 -18.58 16.92 6.59
N GLY A 163 -18.40 16.13 5.53
CA GLY A 163 -19.50 15.45 4.81
C GLY A 163 -19.99 14.15 5.44
N SER A 164 -19.22 13.52 6.33
CA SER A 164 -19.53 12.20 6.91
C SER A 164 -19.94 12.28 8.37
N LYS A 165 -20.84 13.21 8.72
CA LYS A 165 -21.39 13.34 10.08
C LYS A 165 -22.36 12.21 10.49
N SER A 166 -22.55 11.18 9.68
CA SER A 166 -23.52 10.11 9.96
C SER A 166 -22.94 8.86 10.64
N ALA A 167 -21.61 8.69 10.76
CA ALA A 167 -21.05 7.42 11.23
C ALA A 167 -20.12 7.49 12.45
N LEU A 168 -19.81 8.67 12.99
CA LEU A 168 -18.82 8.83 14.06
C LEU A 168 -19.39 9.63 15.23
N ARG A 169 -20.07 8.92 16.13
CA ARG A 169 -20.21 9.27 17.54
C ARG A 169 -19.93 7.97 18.30
N SER A 170 -18.67 7.59 18.54
CA SER A 170 -18.21 7.66 19.94
C SER A 170 -16.70 7.69 20.22
N ASP A 171 -15.77 7.37 19.30
CA ASP A 171 -14.36 7.09 19.73
C ASP A 171 -13.27 8.08 19.24
N SER A 172 -13.56 8.99 18.32
CA SER A 172 -12.52 9.68 17.54
C SER A 172 -11.60 10.65 18.33
N SER A 173 -12.02 11.19 19.47
CA SER A 173 -11.27 12.26 20.14
C SER A 173 -10.05 11.78 20.93
N GLN A 174 -10.09 10.54 21.44
CA GLN A 174 -8.97 9.93 22.14
C GLN A 174 -7.97 9.32 21.15
N ASP A 175 -8.47 8.71 20.07
CA ASP A 175 -7.64 8.07 19.03
C ASP A 175 -6.77 9.05 18.25
N LEU A 176 -7.28 10.27 17.99
CA LEU A 176 -6.54 11.35 17.31
C LEU A 176 -5.38 11.87 18.16
N LYS A 177 -5.55 12.00 19.48
CA LYS A 177 -4.47 12.42 20.39
C LYS A 177 -3.42 11.34 20.57
N ALA A 178 -3.87 10.09 20.73
CA ALA A 178 -2.97 8.94 20.79
C ALA A 178 -2.17 8.78 19.48
N PHE A 179 -2.72 9.20 18.33
CA PHE A 179 -2.04 9.13 17.03
C PHE A 179 -0.95 10.20 16.89
N GLU A 180 -1.21 11.43 17.34
CA GLU A 180 -0.19 12.48 17.39
C GLU A 180 0.93 12.13 18.38
N GLU A 181 0.59 11.50 19.53
CA GLU A 181 1.57 11.05 20.53
C GLU A 181 2.41 9.87 20.01
N ASP A 182 1.80 8.84 19.43
CA ASP A 182 2.50 7.68 18.86
C ASP A 182 3.45 8.09 17.71
N GLN A 183 3.02 8.98 16.81
CA GLN A 183 3.89 9.51 15.74
C GLN A 183 5.05 10.35 16.29
N MET A 184 4.82 11.10 17.37
CA MET A 184 5.88 11.89 18.00
C MET A 184 6.91 10.97 18.66
N LEU A 185 6.45 9.90 19.32
CA LEU A 185 7.29 8.85 19.90
C LEU A 185 8.11 8.09 18.85
N LEU A 186 7.50 7.70 17.73
CA LEU A 186 8.19 7.02 16.62
C LEU A 186 9.26 7.90 15.97
N ARG A 187 9.00 9.22 15.84
CA ARG A 187 9.99 10.19 15.36
C ARG A 187 11.14 10.38 16.36
N GLU A 188 10.88 10.38 17.66
CA GLU A 188 11.92 10.44 18.69
C GLU A 188 12.78 9.16 18.74
N ILE A 189 12.17 7.98 18.53
CA ILE A 189 12.89 6.70 18.45
C ILE A 189 13.77 6.66 17.19
N SER A 190 13.28 7.13 16.05
CA SER A 190 14.06 7.22 14.81
C SER A 190 15.26 8.17 14.94
N ASN A 191 15.07 9.32 15.62
CA ASN A 191 16.13 10.31 15.81
C ASN A 191 17.18 9.90 16.87
N SER A 192 16.80 9.04 17.82
CA SER A 192 17.76 8.47 18.80
C SER A 192 18.54 7.30 18.22
N ALA A 193 17.95 6.50 17.32
CA ALA A 193 18.62 5.41 16.62
C ALA A 193 19.73 5.89 15.66
N SER A 194 19.65 7.10 15.12
CA SER A 194 20.72 7.71 14.29
C SER A 194 22.03 8.02 15.05
N SER A 195 22.09 7.79 16.37
CA SER A 195 23.30 7.96 17.19
C SER A 195 23.99 6.65 17.59
N LEU A 196 23.44 5.49 17.22
CA LEU A 196 24.03 4.18 17.47
C LEU A 196 24.43 3.51 16.15
N SER A 197 25.73 3.23 16.03
CA SER A 197 26.34 2.59 14.87
C SER A 197 25.71 1.22 14.55
N ALA A 198 25.72 0.91 13.25
CA ALA A 198 25.20 -0.30 12.61
C ALA A 198 25.43 -1.60 13.41
N GLY A 199 24.38 -2.06 14.09
CA GLY A 199 24.27 -3.41 14.63
C GLY A 199 23.12 -4.13 13.93
N ARG A 200 23.45 -5.12 13.08
CA ARG A 200 22.47 -6.10 12.57
C ARG A 200 21.67 -6.65 13.75
N LEU A 201 20.36 -6.42 13.77
CA LEU A 201 19.48 -7.19 14.63
C LEU A 201 19.42 -8.63 14.08
N PRO A 202 19.71 -9.65 14.91
CA PRO A 202 19.68 -11.03 14.48
C PRO A 202 18.23 -11.44 14.24
N PHE A 203 17.97 -12.03 13.07
CA PHE A 203 16.78 -12.84 12.85
C PHE A 203 16.64 -13.81 14.01
N TYR A 204 15.62 -13.61 14.84
CA TYR A 204 15.27 -14.55 15.88
C TYR A 204 15.02 -15.89 15.20
N ASN A 205 15.85 -16.88 15.52
CA ASN A 205 15.60 -18.28 15.21
C ASN A 205 14.23 -18.65 15.78
N VAL A 206 13.20 -18.63 14.94
CA VAL A 206 11.92 -19.23 15.28
C VAL A 206 12.17 -20.74 15.32
N PRO A 207 11.96 -21.42 16.46
CA PRO A 207 12.12 -22.87 16.52
C PRO A 207 11.19 -23.48 15.46
N PHE A 208 11.68 -24.47 14.72
CA PHE A 208 10.84 -25.28 13.84
C PHE A 208 9.85 -26.06 14.72
N ILE A 209 8.70 -25.45 15.01
CA ILE A 209 7.62 -26.09 15.76
C ILE A 209 6.93 -27.03 14.78
N LYS A 210 7.30 -28.32 14.82
CA LYS A 210 6.46 -29.38 14.25
C LYS A 210 5.11 -29.32 14.94
N SER A 211 4.11 -28.74 14.26
CA SER A 211 2.74 -28.77 14.73
C SER A 211 2.11 -30.09 14.28
N PRO A 212 1.52 -30.90 15.19
CA PRO A 212 0.83 -32.14 14.81
C PRO A 212 -0.39 -31.90 13.89
N ALA A 213 -0.84 -30.64 13.74
CA ALA A 213 -1.87 -30.27 12.76
C ALA A 213 -1.37 -30.28 11.30
N LEU A 214 -0.05 -30.11 11.07
CA LEU A 214 0.57 -30.11 9.75
C LEU A 214 0.84 -31.52 9.20
N GLU A 215 0.94 -32.53 10.07
CA GLU A 215 1.15 -33.93 9.66
C GLU A 215 -0.11 -34.56 9.02
N ASN A 216 -1.30 -33.99 9.26
CA ASN A 216 -2.56 -34.47 8.70
C ASN A 216 -2.97 -33.81 7.37
N LEU A 217 -2.19 -32.87 6.83
CA LEU A 217 -2.41 -32.25 5.51
C LEU A 217 -1.70 -32.98 4.36
N GLY A 218 -1.38 -34.26 4.57
CA GLY A 218 -0.76 -35.11 3.56
C GLY A 218 -1.65 -35.27 2.33
N GLY A 219 -1.34 -34.54 1.27
CA GLY A 219 -1.75 -34.93 -0.09
C GLY A 219 -2.17 -33.82 -1.06
N ILE A 220 -2.35 -32.56 -0.62
CA ILE A 220 -2.84 -31.52 -1.53
C ILE A 220 -2.03 -30.24 -1.30
N ILE A 221 -1.07 -30.00 -2.20
CA ILE A 221 -0.17 -28.82 -2.27
C ILE A 221 1.02 -28.91 -1.29
N GLU A 222 2.23 -28.94 -1.85
CA GLU A 222 3.47 -28.75 -1.10
C GLU A 222 3.50 -27.30 -0.59
N LEU A 223 3.06 -27.10 0.65
CA LEU A 223 2.99 -25.77 1.27
C LEU A 223 4.40 -25.22 1.45
N SER A 224 4.66 -24.02 0.91
CA SER A 224 5.95 -23.36 1.12
C SER A 224 6.11 -22.97 2.60
N GLU A 225 7.35 -22.83 3.09
CA GLU A 225 7.62 -22.32 4.45
C GLU A 225 6.86 -21.02 4.75
N ARG A 226 6.68 -20.18 3.73
CA ARG A 226 5.90 -18.95 3.81
C ARG A 226 4.42 -19.22 4.06
N ASP A 227 3.83 -20.20 3.38
CA ASP A 227 2.41 -20.51 3.54
C ASP A 227 2.14 -21.03 4.95
N VAL A 228 3.09 -21.81 5.49
CA VAL A 228 3.09 -22.25 6.89
C VAL A 228 3.14 -21.07 7.86
N ILE A 229 4.10 -20.15 7.68
CA ILE A 229 4.20 -18.94 8.52
C ILE A 229 2.91 -18.12 8.43
N THR A 230 2.36 -17.96 7.23
CA THR A 230 1.14 -17.19 6.99
C THR A 230 -0.05 -17.81 7.74
N VAL A 231 -0.23 -19.13 7.65
CA VAL A 231 -1.28 -19.85 8.38
C VAL A 231 -1.10 -19.73 9.90
N LEU A 232 0.14 -19.81 10.40
CA LEU A 232 0.44 -19.64 11.83
C LEU A 232 0.14 -18.22 12.34
N VAL A 233 0.49 -17.20 11.55
CA VAL A 233 0.19 -15.80 11.88
C VAL A 233 -1.31 -15.56 11.91
N LEU A 234 -2.05 -16.04 10.90
CA LEU A 234 -3.52 -15.91 10.87
C LEU A 234 -4.17 -16.62 12.06
N ARG A 235 -3.72 -17.84 12.38
CA ARG A 235 -4.20 -18.57 13.55
C ARG A 235 -3.96 -17.80 14.85
N THR A 236 -2.78 -17.21 15.00
CA THR A 236 -2.43 -16.41 16.18
C THR A 236 -3.29 -15.15 16.27
N ALA A 237 -3.47 -14.44 15.15
CA ALA A 237 -4.33 -13.26 15.08
C ALA A 237 -5.81 -13.61 15.38
N MET A 238 -6.29 -14.77 14.95
CA MET A 238 -7.63 -15.28 15.30
C MET A 238 -7.75 -15.59 16.79
N GLN A 239 -6.74 -16.23 17.39
CA GLN A 239 -6.72 -16.54 18.83
C GLN A 239 -6.70 -15.28 19.69
N GLN A 240 -6.10 -14.20 19.20
CA GLN A 240 -6.06 -12.90 19.85
C GLN A 240 -7.30 -12.03 19.55
N GLY A 241 -8.25 -12.52 18.74
CA GLY A 241 -9.45 -11.78 18.36
C GLY A 241 -9.19 -10.58 17.45
N ILE A 242 -8.01 -10.49 16.82
CA ILE A 242 -7.62 -9.39 15.92
C ILE A 242 -8.32 -9.55 14.57
N ILE A 243 -8.52 -10.79 14.11
CA ILE A 243 -9.22 -11.12 12.87
C ILE A 243 -10.24 -12.25 13.10
N SER A 244 -11.34 -12.23 12.36
CA SER A 244 -12.34 -13.30 12.33
C SER A 244 -11.90 -14.48 11.46
N GLY A 245 -12.52 -15.65 11.65
CA GLY A 245 -12.28 -16.83 10.81
C GLY A 245 -12.67 -16.61 9.34
N ASP A 246 -13.70 -15.82 9.09
CA ASP A 246 -14.13 -15.47 7.73
C ASP A 246 -13.09 -14.57 7.04
N GLU A 247 -12.51 -13.61 7.76
CA GLU A 247 -11.43 -12.75 7.25
C GLU A 247 -10.16 -13.56 6.97
N ALA A 248 -9.79 -14.50 7.84
CA ALA A 248 -8.65 -15.38 7.62
C ALA A 248 -8.86 -16.30 6.40
N SER A 249 -10.07 -16.82 6.24
CA SER A 249 -10.44 -17.68 5.09
C SER A 249 -10.44 -16.90 3.78
N ALA A 250 -11.05 -15.72 3.78
CA ALA A 250 -11.03 -14.81 2.64
C ALA A 250 -9.60 -14.42 2.26
N PHE A 251 -8.74 -14.16 3.26
CA PHE A 251 -7.33 -13.88 3.04
C PHE A 251 -6.61 -15.02 2.32
N LEU A 252 -6.76 -16.26 2.81
CA LEU A 252 -6.09 -17.42 2.21
C LEU A 252 -6.58 -17.65 0.78
N LEU A 253 -7.90 -17.55 0.56
CA LEU A 253 -8.49 -17.72 -0.76
C LEU A 253 -8.01 -16.65 -1.75
N HIS A 254 -8.01 -15.38 -1.35
CA HIS A 254 -7.53 -14.29 -2.20
C HIS A 254 -6.04 -14.42 -2.49
N THR A 255 -5.23 -14.76 -1.49
CA THR A 255 -3.77 -14.91 -1.68
C THR A 255 -3.45 -16.09 -2.59
N ALA A 256 -4.17 -17.22 -2.46
CA ALA A 256 -4.05 -18.34 -3.37
C ALA A 256 -4.49 -17.95 -4.79
N ALA A 257 -5.62 -17.26 -4.94
CA ALA A 257 -6.11 -16.81 -6.24
C ALA A 257 -5.08 -15.94 -6.99
N LEU A 258 -4.39 -15.03 -6.28
CA LEU A 258 -3.33 -14.20 -6.88
C LEU A 258 -2.13 -15.00 -7.42
N GLN A 259 -1.93 -16.24 -6.98
CA GLN A 259 -0.92 -17.13 -7.57
C GLN A 259 -1.35 -17.67 -8.94
N TYR A 260 -2.66 -17.78 -9.19
CA TYR A 260 -3.23 -18.36 -10.41
C TYR A 260 -3.73 -17.31 -11.42
N PHE A 261 -3.94 -16.06 -11.01
CA PHE A 261 -4.41 -14.97 -11.86
C PHE A 261 -3.34 -13.86 -12.04
N PRO A 262 -2.37 -14.03 -12.96
CA PRO A 262 -1.39 -12.98 -13.25
C PRO A 262 -1.97 -11.84 -14.11
N LEU A 263 -1.39 -10.63 -13.95
CA LEU A 263 -1.65 -9.38 -14.70
C LEU A 263 -1.81 -9.56 -16.22
N ALA A 264 -1.04 -10.47 -16.82
CA ALA A 264 -0.95 -10.61 -18.27
C ALA A 264 -2.22 -11.19 -18.93
N ASN A 265 -3.11 -11.82 -18.17
CA ASN A 265 -4.28 -12.53 -18.71
C ASN A 265 -5.55 -11.69 -18.74
N TRP A 266 -5.52 -10.45 -18.23
CA TRP A 266 -6.64 -9.54 -18.30
C TRP A 266 -6.69 -8.88 -19.68
N LYS A 267 -7.11 -9.65 -20.69
CA LYS A 267 -7.56 -9.04 -21.95
C LYS A 267 -8.79 -8.20 -21.60
N PRO A 268 -8.82 -6.90 -21.94
CA PRO A 268 -10.08 -6.19 -22.00
C PRO A 268 -11.01 -7.03 -22.88
N LEU A 269 -12.25 -7.21 -22.45
CA LEU A 269 -13.28 -7.71 -23.35
C LEU A 269 -13.36 -6.67 -24.47
N THR A 270 -12.63 -6.89 -25.57
CA THR A 270 -12.83 -6.14 -26.78
C THR A 270 -14.24 -6.50 -27.21
N THR A 271 -15.17 -5.60 -26.95
CA THR A 271 -16.49 -5.60 -27.58
C THR A 271 -16.22 -5.64 -29.06
N THR A 272 -16.25 -6.85 -29.63
CA THR A 272 -16.10 -7.06 -31.05
C THR A 272 -17.44 -6.69 -31.65
N ASP A 273 -17.36 -5.69 -32.51
CA ASP A 273 -18.27 -5.32 -33.59
C ASP A 273 -19.46 -6.26 -33.78
N ASN A 274 -20.62 -5.86 -33.25
CA ASN A 274 -21.88 -6.20 -33.88
C ASN A 274 -22.13 -5.17 -34.98
N ILE A 275 -21.49 -5.39 -36.14
CA ILE A 275 -21.99 -4.93 -37.42
C ILE A 275 -22.50 -6.18 -38.14
N ALA A 276 -23.82 -6.31 -38.14
CA ALA A 276 -24.60 -6.98 -39.17
C ALA A 276 -25.89 -6.18 -39.35
#